data_AF-A0A839JIN7-F1
#
_entry.id   AF-A0A839JIN7-F1
#
_cell.length_a   1.000
_cell.length_b   1.000
_cell.length_c   1.000
_cell.angle_alpha   90.00
_cell.angle_beta   90.00
_cell.angle_gamma   90.00
#
_symmetry.space_group_name_H-M   'P 1'
#
loop_
_entity.id
_entity.type
_entity.pdbx_description
1 polymer ?
#
loop_
_entity_poly.entity_id
_entity_poly.type
_entity_poly.pdbx_seq_one_letter_code
_entity_poly.pdbx_strand_id
1 'polypeptide(L)'
;MVNILPAGPHGPTDRMSPTRAAVPIAVHSLHEKFDTRTANGRLMLGLFALLSQFERDLMRERTKAGLEAAALSGKRVGRPPKITGDRIVIATAMATQERSVADIARAMGVSRATVYRMLADHPSQSTGS
;
A
#
# COMPACT_ATOMS: atom_id res chain seq x y z
N MET A 1 24.58 8.30 20.58
CA MET A 1 23.81 7.22 21.22
C MET A 1 22.57 7.83 21.87
N VAL A 2 21.36 7.36 21.52
CA VAL A 2 20.09 7.86 22.07
C VAL A 2 19.67 6.93 23.21
N ASN A 3 19.38 7.49 24.40
CA ASN A 3 18.90 6.71 25.53
C ASN A 3 17.37 6.85 25.67
N ILE A 4 16.71 5.73 25.88
CA ILE A 4 15.26 5.65 26.03
C ILE A 4 14.97 5.47 27.52
N LEU A 5 14.32 6.44 28.16
CA LEU A 5 14.02 6.42 29.59
C LEU A 5 12.51 6.26 29.84
N PRO A 6 12.09 5.40 30.79
CA PRO A 6 10.69 5.30 31.18
C PRO A 6 10.24 6.57 31.91
N ALA A 7 9.03 7.04 31.64
CA ALA A 7 8.44 8.18 32.34
C ALA A 7 7.58 7.69 33.52
N GLY A 8 8.16 7.63 34.73
CA GLY A 8 7.43 7.48 36.00
C GLY A 8 7.47 6.07 36.65
N PRO A 9 7.05 5.95 37.93
CA PRO A 9 7.13 4.70 38.69
C PRO A 9 6.08 3.67 38.25
N HIS A 10 6.52 2.45 37.95
CA HIS A 10 5.65 1.32 37.62
C HIS A 10 5.22 0.59 38.90
N GLY A 11 3.92 0.61 39.21
CA GLY A 11 3.32 -0.21 40.27
C GLY A 11 3.28 -1.71 39.91
N PRO A 12 2.97 -2.59 40.88
CA PRO A 12 3.02 -4.04 40.69
C PRO A 12 2.06 -4.51 39.59
N THR A 13 2.59 -5.33 38.69
CA THR A 13 1.94 -5.81 37.47
C THR A 13 0.82 -6.81 37.75
N ASP A 14 -0.43 -6.43 37.51
CA ASP A 14 -1.53 -7.36 37.29
C ASP A 14 -1.35 -8.03 35.91
N ARG A 15 -1.39 -9.37 35.87
CA ARG A 15 -0.99 -10.18 34.70
C ARG A 15 -2.12 -10.45 33.70
N MET A 16 -3.33 -9.95 33.91
CA MET A 16 -4.44 -10.17 32.97
C MET A 16 -5.30 -8.91 32.80
N SER A 17 -4.81 -7.95 32.02
CA SER A 17 -5.63 -6.85 31.49
C SER A 17 -5.44 -6.74 29.96
N PRO A 18 -6.50 -6.89 29.15
CA PRO A 18 -6.40 -6.69 27.72
C PRO A 18 -6.28 -5.19 27.44
N THR A 19 -5.20 -4.79 26.77
CA THR A 19 -4.77 -3.40 26.52
C THR A 19 -3.95 -2.80 27.66
N ARG A 20 -2.65 -3.11 27.65
CA ARG A 20 -1.66 -2.33 28.40
C ARG A 20 -1.67 -0.92 27.82
N ALA A 21 -2.06 0.07 28.63
CA ALA A 21 -1.97 1.47 28.24
C ALA A 21 -0.55 1.78 27.78
N ALA A 22 -0.41 2.52 26.68
CA ALA A 22 0.89 2.90 26.15
C ALA A 22 1.66 3.66 27.24
N VAL A 23 2.82 3.14 27.63
CA VAL A 23 3.68 3.80 28.60
C VAL A 23 4.35 4.99 27.89
N PRO A 24 4.25 6.22 28.41
CA PRO A 24 4.98 7.34 27.84
C PRO A 24 6.49 7.11 27.97
N ILE A 25 7.19 7.24 26.84
CA ILE A 25 8.63 7.05 26.74
C ILE A 25 9.28 8.40 26.43
N ALA A 26 10.32 8.74 27.18
CA ALA A 26 11.13 9.93 26.94
C ALA A 26 12.37 9.60 26.12
N VAL A 27 12.74 10.52 25.22
CA VAL A 27 13.95 10.43 24.40
C VAL A 27 14.93 11.48 24.88
N HIS A 28 16.14 11.04 25.22
CA HIS A 28 17.24 11.92 25.55
C HIS A 28 18.45 11.60 24.68
N SER A 29 18.84 12.57 23.84
CA SER A 29 20.08 12.51 23.08
C SER A 29 21.23 13.09 23.88
N LEU A 30 22.30 12.30 24.03
CA LEU A 30 23.51 12.67 24.76
C LEU A 30 24.41 13.62 23.98
N HIS A 31 24.27 13.68 22.64
CA HIS A 31 25.10 14.54 21.79
C HIS A 31 24.43 15.88 21.51
N GLU A 32 23.16 15.86 21.11
CA GLU A 32 22.45 17.09 20.72
C GLU A 32 21.84 17.84 21.92
N LYS A 33 22.02 17.35 23.16
CA LYS A 33 21.34 17.86 24.38
C LYS A 33 19.82 17.99 24.20
N PHE A 34 19.23 17.02 23.50
CA PHE A 34 17.79 16.99 23.21
C PHE A 34 17.08 16.07 24.20
N ASP A 35 16.24 16.62 25.08
CA ASP A 35 15.47 15.86 26.07
C ASP A 35 13.98 16.21 25.98
N THR A 36 13.15 15.24 25.57
CA THR A 36 11.71 15.42 25.38
C THR A 36 10.93 15.59 26.69
N ARG A 37 11.57 15.46 27.86
CA ARG A 37 10.98 15.79 29.17
C ARG A 37 10.97 17.28 29.46
N THR A 38 11.81 18.06 28.77
CA THR A 38 11.91 19.51 28.93
C THR A 38 10.89 20.25 28.04
N ALA A 39 10.51 21.47 28.42
CA ALA A 39 9.62 22.31 27.60
C ALA A 39 10.24 22.61 26.22
N ASN A 40 11.53 22.92 26.19
CA ASN A 40 12.27 23.17 24.95
C ASN A 40 12.34 21.92 24.05
N GLY A 41 12.61 20.74 24.62
CA GLY A 41 12.66 19.50 23.85
C GLY A 41 11.30 19.10 23.26
N ARG A 42 10.19 19.33 23.98
CA ARG A 42 8.84 19.13 23.43
C ARG A 42 8.53 20.10 22.30
N LEU A 43 8.92 21.37 22.43
CA LEU A 43 8.74 22.37 21.36
C LEU A 43 9.49 21.96 20.09
N MET A 44 10.77 21.61 20.22
CA MET A 44 11.59 21.16 19.09
C MET A 44 11.06 19.88 18.46
N LEU A 45 10.61 18.92 19.26
CA LEU A 45 9.95 17.71 18.75
C LEU A 45 8.71 18.06 17.92
N GLY A 46 7.86 18.97 18.42
CA GLY A 46 6.69 19.44 17.70
C GLY A 46 7.04 20.13 16.38
N LEU A 47 8.07 20.98 16.38
CA LEU A 47 8.55 21.64 15.17
C LEU A 47 9.05 20.64 14.11
N PHE A 48 9.85 19.65 14.53
CA PHE A 48 10.29 18.59 13.60
C PHE A 48 9.15 17.73 13.10
N ALA A 49 8.15 17.45 13.94
CA ALA A 49 6.95 16.73 13.51
C ALA A 49 6.18 17.51 12.44
N LEU A 50 5.98 18.82 12.64
CA LEU A 50 5.33 19.71 11.67
C LEU A 50 6.14 19.79 10.36
N LEU A 51 7.45 19.98 10.44
CA LEU A 51 8.33 20.01 9.27
C LEU A 51 8.28 18.69 8.49
N SER A 52 8.38 17.56 9.18
CA SER A 52 8.32 16.24 8.56
C SER A 52 6.99 15.98 7.87
N GLN A 53 5.89 16.48 8.44
CA GLN A 53 4.57 16.39 7.82
C GLN A 53 4.47 17.26 6.57
N PHE A 54 4.98 18.50 6.64
CA PHE A 54 5.05 19.40 5.49
C PHE A 54 5.87 18.80 4.32
N GLU A 55 7.05 18.25 4.59
CA GLU A 55 7.88 17.59 3.58
C GLU A 55 7.16 16.40 2.94
N ARG A 56 6.46 15.60 3.75
CA ARG A 56 5.66 14.47 3.26
C ARG A 56 4.55 14.91 2.32
N ASP A 57 3.90 16.02 2.63
CA ASP A 57 2.82 16.56 1.80
C ASP A 57 3.36 17.10 0.47
N LEU A 58 4.49 17.82 0.48
CA LEU A 58 5.19 18.22 -0.75
C LEU A 58 5.61 17.02 -1.63
N MET A 59 6.12 15.94 -1.03
CA MET A 59 6.46 14.73 -1.79
C MET A 59 5.23 14.09 -2.43
N ARG A 60 4.09 14.09 -1.73
CA ARG A 60 2.81 13.58 -2.27
C ARG A 60 2.32 14.41 -3.44
N GLU A 61 2.36 15.74 -3.32
CA GLU A 61 1.98 16.65 -4.40
C GLU A 61 2.81 16.42 -5.66
N ARG A 62 4.14 16.33 -5.52
CA ARG A 62 5.04 16.01 -6.64
C ARG A 62 4.75 14.66 -7.26
N THR A 63 4.47 13.65 -6.43
CA THR A 63 4.12 12.31 -6.92
C THR A 63 2.83 12.35 -7.73
N LYS A 64 1.79 13.06 -7.26
CA LYS A 64 0.52 13.22 -7.99
C LYS A 64 0.73 13.91 -9.33
N ALA A 65 1.45 15.02 -9.35
CA ALA A 65 1.77 15.73 -10.59
C ALA A 65 2.52 14.83 -11.60
N GLY A 66 3.46 14.00 -11.12
CA GLY A 66 4.16 13.03 -11.95
C GLY A 66 3.24 11.93 -12.50
N LEU A 67 2.29 11.43 -11.69
CA LEU A 67 1.29 10.46 -12.12
C LEU A 67 0.33 11.03 -13.17
N GLU A 68 -0.12 12.26 -12.99
CA GLU A 68 -0.96 12.98 -13.95
C GLU A 68 -0.24 13.18 -15.29
N ALA A 69 1.02 13.63 -15.26
CA ALA A 69 1.83 13.78 -16.47
C ALA A 69 2.06 12.42 -17.18
N ALA A 70 2.29 11.34 -16.42
CA ALA A 70 2.42 10.00 -16.98
C ALA A 70 1.10 9.52 -17.63
N ALA A 71 -0.03 9.77 -16.99
CA ALA A 71 -1.35 9.45 -17.52
C ALA A 71 -1.64 10.21 -18.82
N LEU A 72 -1.36 11.52 -18.87
CA LEU A 72 -1.49 12.34 -20.08
C LEU A 72 -0.59 11.86 -21.23
N SER A 73 0.58 11.31 -20.89
CA SER A 73 1.49 10.69 -21.86
C SER A 73 1.08 9.28 -22.29
N GLY A 74 -0.07 8.78 -21.83
CA GLY A 74 -0.55 7.42 -22.11
C GLY A 74 0.24 6.31 -21.42
N LYS A 75 1.14 6.63 -20.48
CA LYS A 75 1.93 5.63 -19.75
C LYS A 75 1.05 4.98 -18.69
N ARG A 76 0.95 3.66 -18.75
CA ARG A 76 0.26 2.86 -17.74
C ARG A 76 1.12 2.76 -16.48
N VAL A 77 0.63 3.30 -15.36
CA VAL A 77 1.30 3.20 -14.06
C VAL A 77 0.77 2.00 -13.26
N GLY A 78 1.66 1.32 -12.54
CA GLY A 78 1.31 0.17 -11.69
C GLY A 78 1.68 -1.18 -12.32
N ARG A 79 1.13 -2.26 -11.76
CA ARG A 79 1.49 -3.63 -12.18
C ARG A 79 1.02 -3.88 -13.62
N PRO A 80 1.90 -4.35 -14.52
CA PRO A 80 1.48 -4.74 -15.86
C PRO A 80 0.50 -5.93 -15.78
N PRO A 81 -0.51 -5.99 -16.66
CA PRO A 81 -1.39 -7.15 -16.73
C PRO A 81 -0.56 -8.39 -17.12
N LYS A 82 -0.71 -9.48 -16.36
CA LYS A 82 -0.09 -10.77 -16.70
C LYS A 82 -0.77 -11.48 -17.88
N ILE A 83 -1.92 -10.97 -18.29
CA ILE A 83 -2.77 -11.56 -19.31
C ILE A 83 -2.53 -10.79 -20.60
N THR A 84 -2.03 -11.49 -21.60
CA THR A 84 -1.83 -10.97 -22.96
C THR A 84 -3.13 -11.04 -23.76
N GLY A 85 -3.26 -10.18 -24.77
CA GLY A 85 -4.40 -10.18 -25.71
C GLY A 85 -4.67 -11.55 -26.32
N ASP A 86 -3.62 -12.25 -26.75
CA ASP A 86 -3.73 -13.59 -27.36
C ASP A 86 -4.41 -14.61 -26.44
N ARG A 87 -4.14 -14.53 -25.13
CA ARG A 87 -4.74 -15.45 -24.15
C ARG A 87 -6.22 -15.15 -23.95
N ILE A 88 -6.65 -13.89 -24.13
CA ILE A 88 -8.06 -13.51 -24.11
C ILE A 88 -8.75 -14.07 -25.35
N VAL A 89 -8.17 -13.91 -26.54
CA VAL A 89 -8.73 -14.45 -27.79
C VAL A 89 -8.91 -15.98 -27.69
N ILE A 90 -7.89 -16.69 -27.19
CA ILE A 90 -7.95 -18.14 -26.99
C ILE A 90 -9.04 -18.53 -25.97
N ALA A 91 -9.14 -17.81 -24.84
CA ALA A 91 -10.16 -18.07 -23.83
C ALA A 91 -11.57 -17.85 -24.38
N THR A 92 -11.80 -16.76 -25.13
CA THR A 92 -13.08 -16.44 -25.76
C THR A 92 -13.45 -17.48 -26.81
N ALA A 93 -12.50 -17.90 -27.66
CA ALA A 93 -12.73 -18.96 -28.66
C ALA A 93 -13.06 -20.32 -28.02
N MET A 94 -12.47 -20.64 -26.87
CA MET A 94 -12.84 -21.86 -26.14
C MET A 94 -14.22 -21.74 -25.48
N ALA A 95 -14.60 -20.55 -25.03
CA ALA A 95 -15.92 -20.30 -24.44
C ALA A 95 -17.04 -20.37 -25.49
N THR A 96 -16.81 -19.90 -26.72
CA THR A 96 -17.78 -20.03 -27.83
C THR A 96 -17.98 -21.47 -28.30
N GLN A 97 -17.03 -22.37 -28.00
CA GLN A 97 -17.16 -23.82 -28.20
C GLN A 97 -17.86 -24.52 -27.01
N GLU A 98 -18.59 -23.78 -26.18
CA GLU A 98 -19.33 -24.28 -25.00
C GLU A 98 -18.47 -25.04 -23.97
N ARG A 99 -17.15 -24.82 -23.94
CA ARG A 99 -16.29 -25.44 -22.92
C ARG A 99 -16.56 -24.82 -21.55
N SER A 100 -16.51 -25.66 -20.52
CA SER A 100 -16.65 -25.19 -19.15
C SER A 100 -15.49 -24.28 -18.76
N VAL A 101 -15.76 -23.29 -17.90
CA VAL A 101 -14.72 -22.38 -17.36
C VAL A 101 -13.61 -23.15 -16.62
N ALA A 102 -13.94 -24.29 -16.03
CA ALA A 102 -12.96 -25.16 -15.36
C ALA A 102 -11.98 -25.79 -16.37
N ASP A 103 -12.46 -26.20 -17.54
CA ASP A 103 -11.62 -26.79 -18.58
C ASP A 103 -10.75 -25.74 -19.28
N ILE A 104 -11.30 -24.54 -19.51
CA ILE A 104 -10.55 -23.40 -20.03
C ILE A 104 -9.41 -23.02 -19.07
N ALA A 105 -9.69 -22.96 -17.76
CA ALA A 105 -8.70 -22.67 -16.74
C ALA A 105 -7.57 -23.70 -16.72
N ARG A 106 -7.91 -24.99 -16.81
CA ARG A 106 -6.94 -26.10 -16.87
C ARG A 106 -6.09 -26.03 -18.13
N ALA A 107 -6.71 -25.82 -19.29
CA ALA A 107 -6.02 -25.73 -20.58
C ALA A 107 -5.03 -24.56 -20.63
N MET A 108 -5.36 -23.43 -19.98
CA MET A 108 -4.51 -22.24 -19.99
C MET A 108 -3.53 -22.13 -18.81
N GLY A 109 -3.60 -23.05 -17.84
CA GLY A 109 -2.74 -23.03 -16.65
C GLY A 109 -2.99 -21.84 -15.72
N VAL A 110 -4.24 -21.34 -15.65
CA VAL A 110 -4.62 -20.19 -14.82
C VAL A 110 -5.77 -20.55 -13.87
N SER A 111 -6.02 -19.72 -12.86
CA SER A 111 -7.17 -19.92 -11.98
C SER A 111 -8.49 -19.61 -12.68
N ARG A 112 -9.58 -20.26 -12.26
CA ARG A 112 -10.95 -19.96 -12.74
C ARG A 112 -11.29 -18.47 -12.63
N ALA A 113 -10.88 -17.82 -11.53
CA ALA A 113 -11.05 -16.38 -11.34
C ALA A 113 -10.34 -15.53 -12.41
N THR A 114 -9.19 -16.00 -12.92
CA THR A 114 -8.48 -15.35 -14.02
C THR A 114 -9.25 -15.47 -15.32
N VAL A 115 -9.84 -16.64 -15.61
CA VAL A 115 -10.69 -16.86 -16.79
C VAL A 115 -11.96 -16.00 -16.73
N TYR A 116 -12.64 -15.95 -15.58
CA TYR A 116 -13.78 -15.05 -15.40
C TYR A 116 -13.42 -13.59 -15.65
N ARG A 117 -12.28 -13.13 -15.14
CA ARG A 117 -11.80 -11.76 -15.42
C ARG A 117 -11.50 -11.53 -16.91
N MET A 118 -10.89 -12.51 -17.59
CA MET A 118 -10.64 -12.42 -19.04
C MET A 118 -11.94 -12.26 -19.84
N LEU A 119 -12.98 -13.02 -19.49
CA LEU A 119 -14.26 -13.00 -20.20
C LEU A 119 -15.14 -11.80 -19.81
N ALA A 120 -15.05 -11.33 -18.57
CA ALA A 120 -15.83 -10.19 -18.07
C ALA A 120 -15.27 -8.84 -18.57
N ASP A 121 -13.94 -8.68 -18.62
CA ASP A 121 -13.30 -7.45 -19.08
C ASP A 121 -13.34 -7.30 -20.62
N HIS A 122 -13.62 -8.41 -21.33
CA HIS A 122 -13.69 -8.46 -22.80
C HIS A 122 -14.90 -9.28 -23.28
N PRO A 123 -16.14 -8.78 -23.09
CA PRO A 123 -17.31 -9.41 -23.67
C PRO A 123 -17.15 -9.40 -25.20
N SER A 124 -17.42 -10.55 -25.82
CA SER A 124 -17.29 -10.81 -27.25
C SER A 124 -17.63 -9.58 -28.10
N GLN A 125 -16.61 -8.97 -28.73
CA GLN A 125 -16.85 -7.98 -29.78
C GLN A 125 -17.53 -8.73 -30.92
N SER A 126 -18.82 -8.46 -31.11
CA SER A 126 -19.57 -8.88 -32.28
C SER A 126 -18.86 -8.35 -33.52
N THR A 127 -18.39 -9.26 -34.37
CA THR A 127 -18.05 -8.98 -35.76
C THR A 127 -19.29 -8.38 -36.44
N GLY A 128 -19.37 -7.06 -36.44
CA GLY A 128 -20.31 -6.29 -37.25
C GLY A 128 -19.58 -5.84 -38.51
N SER A 129 -19.79 -6.61 -39.59
CA SER A 129 -19.72 -6.09 -40.95
C SER A 129 -20.99 -5.31 -41.28
#